data_AF-A0A2J6Q8G0-F1
#
_entry.id   AF-A0A2J6Q8G0-F1
#
_cell.length_a   1.000
_cell.length_b   1.000
_cell.length_c   1.000
_cell.angle_alpha   90.00
_cell.angle_beta   90.00
_cell.angle_gamma   90.00
#
_symmetry.space_group_name_H-M   'P 1'
#
loop_
_entity.id
_entity.type
_entity.pdbx_description
1 polymer ?
#
loop_
_entity_poly.entity_id
_entity_poly.type
_entity_poly.pdbx_seq_one_letter_code
_entity_poly.pdbx_strand_id
1 'polypeptide(L)'
;MASAFAICAMAESWKVENLTKVADNMLVGTDIEEPKWLLVLKVISLARSLIANISLLLSFANRLPFSLSQIVTILSFFGSSIISIVATALTKTNAWPSPQGSSLSASFYFACISAGLSLILSILLIFTFIFARIRHEFPADLSQTLTLPQRTPMGQSLGSIVYLVSGAAIFSAIEGWRFADGIYWATVTLLTIGFGDIVPTNHTGRSLIIFYATTGIVSIGLVIGSIGTLVLDRGAKKIFARMTVNAREKKLRAAIQNMPDTSTSKPTTQSPLENTTSQSTDEHPHLANEKAEFALMREVQADVSSSQQKRLFIISSVAISMLWFLGALVFWSTEKASQSWSYFDALYFCFISLLTIGYGDFEVQSAAGKAAFVFWAFLAVPTMTILVASMGATFLIAVKALIHKIDAFVVLPHESGHPDSYLNKMYKMGKLKAKAKFGHRLGWSEHKDGRERHHHPEHGEGVRNPDTGVVHHDHRKIHRNLPHEEQLTHQDLLYQLAREIRQLLAKVSDSKGLKYSYEEWTKFIHLLNYDASKKDHISVASWSWLDDSSPLFRGKNETEWIVERLSLRLEEELK
;
A
#
# COMPACT_ATOMS: atom_id res chain seq x y z
N MET A 1 0.46 -12.35 16.44
CA MET A 1 1.57 -11.91 17.32
C MET A 1 1.13 -11.82 18.78
N ALA A 2 0.15 -10.98 19.14
CA ALA A 2 -0.30 -10.82 20.53
C ALA A 2 -0.54 -12.15 21.27
N SER A 3 -1.34 -13.05 20.69
CA SER A 3 -1.62 -14.35 21.33
C SER A 3 -0.42 -15.30 21.37
N ALA A 4 0.52 -15.20 20.42
CA ALA A 4 1.77 -15.95 20.50
C ALA A 4 2.61 -15.49 21.69
N PHE A 5 2.71 -14.17 21.92
CA PHE A 5 3.36 -13.64 23.12
C PHE A 5 2.60 -13.95 24.41
N ALA A 6 1.26 -14.08 24.36
CA ALA A 6 0.49 -14.60 25.50
C ALA A 6 0.84 -16.07 25.82
N ILE A 7 1.12 -16.90 24.79
CA ILE A 7 1.62 -18.27 24.98
C ILE A 7 3.02 -18.22 25.61
N CYS A 8 3.93 -17.38 25.11
CA CYS A 8 5.26 -17.21 25.71
C CYS A 8 5.18 -16.77 27.17
N ALA A 9 4.28 -15.84 27.49
CA ALA A 9 4.05 -15.36 28.86
C ALA A 9 3.54 -16.44 29.81
N MET A 10 2.86 -17.47 29.30
CA MET A 10 2.35 -18.59 30.06
C MET A 10 3.43 -19.64 30.36
N ALA A 11 4.36 -19.85 29.42
CA ALA A 11 5.21 -21.03 29.40
C ALA A 11 6.16 -21.15 30.60
N GLU A 12 6.56 -20.05 31.21
CA GLU A 12 7.55 -20.04 32.29
C GLU A 12 7.17 -19.08 33.43
N SER A 13 7.86 -19.24 34.56
CA SER A 13 7.72 -18.31 35.68
C SER A 13 8.17 -16.89 35.29
N TRP A 14 7.48 -15.88 35.82
CA TRP A 14 7.80 -14.47 35.58
C TRP A 14 9.00 -13.96 36.40
N LYS A 15 9.44 -14.71 37.40
CA LYS A 15 10.62 -14.38 38.22
C LYS A 15 11.58 -15.56 38.26
N VAL A 16 12.87 -15.24 38.22
CA VAL A 16 13.96 -16.20 38.14
C VAL A 16 15.04 -15.82 39.14
N GLU A 17 15.58 -16.82 39.83
CA GLU A 17 16.71 -16.73 40.76
C GLU A 17 17.97 -17.39 40.20
N ASN A 18 19.12 -17.06 40.80
CA ASN A 18 20.41 -17.68 40.52
C ASN A 18 20.73 -17.75 39.02
N LEU A 19 20.69 -16.60 38.33
CA LEU A 19 21.12 -16.51 36.94
C LEU A 19 22.60 -16.88 36.84
N THR A 20 22.88 -18.11 36.42
CA THR A 20 24.22 -18.58 36.13
C THR A 20 24.45 -18.54 34.63
N LYS A 21 25.62 -18.04 34.21
CA LYS A 21 26.03 -18.10 32.83
C LYS A 21 26.58 -19.52 32.57
N VAL A 22 25.83 -20.32 31.83
CA VAL A 22 26.31 -21.63 31.37
C VAL A 22 27.34 -21.40 30.25
N ALA A 23 28.23 -22.36 30.02
CA ALA A 23 29.34 -22.28 29.05
C ALA A 23 28.91 -21.86 27.63
N ASP A 24 27.63 -22.06 27.28
CA ASP A 24 27.04 -21.72 25.96
C ASP A 24 26.45 -20.30 25.90
N ASN A 25 26.98 -19.34 26.67
CA ASN A 25 26.47 -17.95 26.78
C ASN A 25 25.00 -17.79 27.22
N MET A 26 24.32 -18.87 27.59
CA MET A 26 22.93 -18.85 28.04
C MET A 26 22.85 -18.54 29.54
N LEU A 27 22.05 -17.53 29.90
CA LEU A 27 21.72 -17.24 31.29
C LEU A 27 20.61 -18.19 31.74
N VAL A 28 20.98 -19.21 32.51
CA VAL A 28 20.05 -20.18 33.09
C VAL A 28 19.85 -19.83 34.55
N GLY A 29 18.60 -19.57 34.93
CA GLY A 29 18.22 -19.40 36.32
C GLY A 29 17.05 -20.31 36.69
N THR A 30 16.88 -20.53 37.99
CA THR A 30 15.84 -21.37 38.57
C THR A 30 14.55 -20.58 38.69
N ASP A 31 13.45 -21.15 38.21
CA ASP A 31 12.13 -20.51 38.27
C ASP A 31 11.62 -20.44 39.71
N ILE A 32 11.14 -19.26 40.11
CA ILE A 32 10.47 -19.07 41.39
C ILE A 32 9.05 -19.60 41.28
N GLU A 33 8.58 -20.35 42.27
CA GLU A 33 7.22 -20.88 42.30
C GLU A 33 6.19 -19.74 42.26
N GLU A 34 5.27 -19.83 41.31
CA GLU A 34 4.26 -18.79 41.09
C GLU A 34 3.04 -18.99 41.99
N PRO A 35 2.47 -17.91 42.54
CA PRO A 35 1.25 -18.03 43.29
C PRO A 35 0.09 -18.46 42.37
N LYS A 36 -0.78 -19.36 42.86
CA LYS A 36 -1.89 -19.93 42.08
C LYS A 36 -2.80 -18.89 41.44
N TRP A 37 -3.00 -17.74 42.09
CA TRP A 37 -3.81 -16.64 41.54
C TRP A 37 -3.22 -16.10 40.24
N LEU A 38 -1.88 -16.02 40.13
CA LEU A 38 -1.21 -15.50 38.94
C LEU A 38 -1.38 -16.48 37.77
N LEU A 39 -1.25 -17.78 38.03
CA LEU A 39 -1.51 -18.82 37.04
C LEU A 39 -2.94 -18.72 36.49
N VAL A 40 -3.94 -18.54 37.36
CA VAL A 40 -5.34 -18.36 36.94
C VAL A 40 -5.50 -17.13 36.04
N LEU A 41 -4.90 -15.99 36.38
CA LEU A 41 -4.96 -14.78 35.56
C LEU A 41 -4.30 -14.99 34.19
N LYS A 42 -3.14 -15.67 34.14
CA LYS A 42 -2.48 -16.03 32.88
C LYS A 42 -3.39 -16.89 32.01
N VAL A 43 -4.05 -17.90 32.60
CA VAL A 43 -4.91 -18.85 31.86
C VAL A 43 -6.12 -18.16 31.29
N ILE A 44 -6.79 -17.31 32.09
CA ILE A 44 -7.96 -16.56 31.63
C ILE A 44 -7.55 -15.57 30.53
N SER A 45 -6.42 -14.88 30.68
CA SER A 45 -5.93 -13.95 29.65
C SER A 45 -5.62 -14.68 28.34
N LEU A 46 -4.90 -15.81 28.40
CA LEU A 46 -4.57 -16.61 27.23
C LEU A 46 -5.83 -17.16 26.55
N ALA A 47 -6.77 -17.72 27.32
CA ALA A 47 -8.03 -18.24 26.80
C ALA A 47 -8.80 -17.16 26.02
N ARG A 48 -8.91 -15.95 26.58
CA ARG A 48 -9.53 -14.82 25.87
C ARG A 48 -8.78 -14.44 24.59
N SER A 49 -7.46 -14.40 24.63
CA SER A 49 -6.64 -14.12 23.45
C SER A 49 -6.85 -15.16 22.34
N LEU A 50 -6.99 -16.44 22.69
CA LEU A 50 -7.28 -17.52 21.73
C LEU A 50 -8.72 -17.45 21.19
N ILE A 51 -9.71 -17.17 22.04
CA ILE A 51 -11.11 -16.96 21.62
C ILE A 51 -11.19 -15.84 20.58
N ALA A 52 -10.44 -14.76 20.76
CA ALA A 52 -10.39 -13.65 19.81
C ALA A 52 -9.90 -14.09 18.42
N ASN A 53 -8.83 -14.89 18.34
CA ASN A 53 -8.33 -15.41 17.07
C ASN A 53 -9.25 -16.46 16.44
N ILE A 54 -9.85 -17.34 17.26
CA ILE A 54 -10.79 -18.36 16.78
C ILE A 54 -12.02 -17.67 16.19
N SER A 55 -12.57 -16.66 16.89
CA SER A 55 -13.68 -15.84 16.41
C SER A 55 -13.36 -15.19 15.05
N LEU A 56 -12.16 -14.64 14.90
CA LEU A 56 -11.69 -14.02 13.67
C LEU A 56 -11.54 -15.05 12.53
N LEU A 57 -10.99 -16.24 12.83
CA LEU A 57 -10.81 -17.31 11.86
C LEU A 57 -12.16 -17.89 11.39
N LEU A 58 -13.10 -18.11 12.32
CA LEU A 58 -14.44 -18.59 12.01
C LEU A 58 -15.23 -17.59 11.16
N SER A 59 -15.01 -16.29 11.36
CA SER A 59 -15.56 -15.24 10.49
C SER A 59 -15.04 -15.37 9.06
N PHE A 60 -13.73 -15.60 8.89
CA PHE A 60 -13.14 -15.83 7.57
C PHE A 60 -13.53 -17.17 6.95
N ALA A 61 -13.86 -18.17 7.76
CA ALA A 61 -14.38 -19.45 7.29
C ALA A 61 -15.88 -19.38 6.92
N ASN A 62 -16.50 -18.19 6.95
CA ASN A 62 -17.94 -17.97 6.78
C ASN A 62 -18.79 -18.80 7.76
N ARG A 63 -18.24 -19.14 8.95
CA ARG A 63 -18.92 -19.92 9.99
C ARG A 63 -19.55 -19.04 11.07
N LEU A 64 -19.03 -17.83 11.26
CA LEU A 64 -19.59 -16.83 12.17
C LEU A 64 -19.88 -15.53 11.41
N PRO A 65 -21.01 -14.85 11.66
CA PRO A 65 -21.30 -13.58 11.04
C PRO A 65 -20.28 -12.52 11.48
N PHE A 66 -19.87 -11.67 10.54
CA PHE A 66 -18.78 -10.71 10.75
C PHE A 66 -19.02 -9.78 11.95
N SER A 67 -20.24 -9.26 12.10
CA SER A 67 -20.60 -8.36 13.20
C SER A 67 -20.45 -9.02 14.57
N LEU A 68 -20.88 -10.27 14.71
CA LEU A 68 -20.72 -11.02 15.96
C LEU A 68 -19.24 -11.31 16.23
N SER A 69 -18.51 -11.73 15.20
CA SER A 69 -17.08 -12.00 15.31
C SER A 69 -16.29 -10.78 15.79
N GLN A 70 -16.56 -9.59 15.22
CA GLN A 70 -15.90 -8.35 15.63
C GLN A 70 -16.18 -8.01 17.09
N ILE A 71 -17.43 -8.14 17.56
CA ILE A 71 -17.78 -7.88 18.96
C ILE A 71 -17.05 -8.84 19.90
N VAL A 72 -17.09 -10.14 19.60
CA VAL A 72 -16.40 -11.18 20.39
C VAL A 72 -14.90 -10.91 20.44
N THR A 73 -14.29 -10.59 19.29
CA THR A 73 -12.85 -10.32 19.18
C THR A 73 -12.43 -9.07 19.96
N ILE A 74 -13.20 -7.97 19.86
CA ILE A 74 -12.95 -6.73 20.62
C ILE A 74 -13.01 -6.99 22.12
N LEU A 75 -14.11 -7.58 22.61
CA LEU A 75 -14.29 -7.86 24.04
C LEU A 75 -13.21 -8.80 24.58
N SER A 76 -12.84 -9.80 23.78
CA SER A 76 -11.83 -10.79 24.16
C SER A 76 -10.42 -10.19 24.23
N PHE A 77 -9.99 -9.39 23.25
CA PHE A 77 -8.68 -8.73 23.29
C PHE A 77 -8.59 -7.63 24.33
N PHE A 78 -9.62 -6.77 24.44
CA PHE A 78 -9.68 -5.73 25.47
C PHE A 78 -9.57 -6.34 26.86
N GLY A 79 -10.35 -7.39 27.06
CA GLY A 79 -10.34 -8.16 28.28
C GLY A 79 -8.98 -8.80 28.57
N SER A 80 -8.41 -9.56 27.63
CA SER A 80 -7.10 -10.18 27.78
C SER A 80 -6.05 -9.14 28.17
N SER A 81 -6.07 -7.97 27.52
CA SER A 81 -5.18 -6.86 27.87
C SER A 81 -5.36 -6.38 29.30
N ILE A 82 -6.59 -6.15 29.78
CA ILE A 82 -6.83 -5.67 31.15
C ILE A 82 -6.30 -6.67 32.17
N ILE A 83 -6.60 -7.97 31.98
CA ILE A 83 -6.13 -9.01 32.90
C ILE A 83 -4.61 -9.07 32.92
N SER A 84 -3.97 -9.03 31.75
CA SER A 84 -2.51 -9.08 31.67
C SER A 84 -1.87 -7.84 32.30
N ILE A 85 -2.43 -6.63 32.10
CA ILE A 85 -1.93 -5.40 32.75
C ILE A 85 -2.07 -5.49 34.27
N VAL A 86 -3.21 -5.97 34.77
CA VAL A 86 -3.42 -6.16 36.22
C VAL A 86 -2.43 -7.20 36.76
N ALA A 87 -2.27 -8.34 36.08
CA ALA A 87 -1.32 -9.38 36.47
C ALA A 87 0.12 -8.85 36.53
N THR A 88 0.57 -8.10 35.52
CA THR A 88 1.93 -7.52 35.51
C THR A 88 2.11 -6.39 36.52
N ALA A 89 1.06 -5.66 36.86
CA ALA A 89 1.12 -4.65 37.92
C ALA A 89 1.26 -5.31 39.31
N LEU A 90 0.53 -6.39 39.55
CA LEU A 90 0.55 -7.12 40.82
C LEU A 90 1.89 -7.83 41.12
N THR A 91 2.73 -8.07 40.12
CA THR A 91 4.04 -8.73 40.35
C THR A 91 5.09 -7.82 40.97
N LYS A 92 4.90 -6.49 40.86
CA LYS A 92 5.76 -5.48 41.49
C LYS A 92 5.30 -5.08 42.89
N THR A 93 4.08 -5.45 43.29
CA THR A 93 3.57 -5.14 44.63
C THR A 93 3.99 -6.20 45.64
N ASN A 94 3.73 -5.94 46.92
CA ASN A 94 3.96 -6.90 48.01
C ASN A 94 3.13 -8.20 47.88
N ALA A 95 2.26 -8.32 46.88
CA ALA A 95 1.46 -9.52 46.62
C ALA A 95 2.30 -10.74 46.21
N TRP A 96 3.50 -10.53 45.65
CA TRP A 96 4.47 -11.60 45.41
C TRP A 96 5.87 -11.12 45.80
N PRO A 97 6.27 -11.26 47.07
CA PRO A 97 7.56 -10.78 47.55
C PRO A 97 8.70 -11.48 46.82
N SER A 98 9.69 -10.69 46.41
CA SER A 98 10.86 -11.13 45.65
C SER A 98 12.02 -11.38 46.60
N PRO A 99 12.63 -12.58 46.60
CA PRO A 99 13.89 -12.81 47.29
C PRO A 99 15.00 -11.90 46.75
N GLN A 100 15.98 -11.57 47.60
CA GLN A 100 17.11 -10.71 47.22
C GLN A 100 17.89 -11.38 46.07
N GLY A 101 18.06 -10.67 44.96
CA GLY A 101 18.72 -11.19 43.75
C GLY A 101 17.79 -11.81 42.71
N SER A 102 16.47 -11.74 42.88
CA SER A 102 15.51 -12.17 41.84
C SER A 102 15.48 -11.19 40.66
N SER A 103 15.38 -11.75 39.45
CA SER A 103 15.29 -11.04 38.17
C SER A 103 13.99 -11.37 37.45
N LEU A 104 13.56 -10.49 36.54
CA LEU A 104 12.36 -10.72 35.72
C LEU A 104 12.73 -11.55 34.49
N SER A 105 11.93 -12.58 34.20
CA SER A 105 12.13 -13.45 33.03
C SER A 105 11.63 -12.82 31.74
N ALA A 106 12.04 -13.39 30.60
CA ALA A 106 11.58 -12.94 29.28
C ALA A 106 10.06 -13.10 29.12
N SER A 107 9.46 -14.10 29.77
CA SER A 107 8.01 -14.37 29.77
C SER A 107 7.21 -13.22 30.39
N PHE A 108 7.75 -12.52 31.41
CA PHE A 108 7.14 -11.30 31.93
C PHE A 108 7.09 -10.19 30.87
N TYR A 109 8.17 -9.99 30.11
CA TYR A 109 8.22 -8.97 29.06
C TYR A 109 7.31 -9.33 27.88
N PHE A 110 7.22 -10.60 27.50
CA PHE A 110 6.24 -11.06 26.52
C PHE A 110 4.79 -10.81 26.98
N ALA A 111 4.50 -10.92 28.28
CA ALA A 111 3.19 -10.58 28.83
C ALA A 111 2.86 -9.08 28.63
N CYS A 112 3.82 -8.20 28.93
CA CYS A 112 3.69 -6.76 28.72
C CYS A 112 3.47 -6.40 27.25
N ILE A 113 4.28 -6.97 26.34
CA ILE A 113 4.15 -6.74 24.89
C ILE A 113 2.81 -7.27 24.38
N SER A 114 2.39 -8.47 24.81
CA SER A 114 1.11 -9.07 24.47
C SER A 114 -0.07 -8.19 24.89
N ALA A 115 -0.04 -7.67 26.11
CA ALA A 115 -1.06 -6.78 26.64
C ALA A 115 -1.13 -5.49 25.82
N GLY A 116 0.01 -4.84 25.58
CA GLY A 116 0.08 -3.63 24.76
C GLY A 116 -0.46 -3.83 23.34
N LEU A 117 -0.07 -4.92 22.68
CA LEU A 117 -0.57 -5.25 21.35
C LEU A 117 -2.08 -5.54 21.33
N SER A 118 -2.58 -6.28 22.32
CA SER A 118 -4.00 -6.58 22.44
C SER A 118 -4.82 -5.31 22.69
N LEU A 119 -4.28 -4.36 23.47
CA LEU A 119 -4.90 -3.07 23.72
C LEU A 119 -4.98 -2.22 22.45
N ILE A 120 -3.85 -2.05 21.77
CA ILE A 120 -3.77 -1.26 20.53
C ILE A 120 -4.72 -1.84 19.47
N LEU A 121 -4.70 -3.17 19.31
CA LEU A 121 -5.58 -3.86 18.38
C LEU A 121 -7.05 -3.65 18.75
N SER A 122 -7.40 -3.78 20.03
CA SER A 122 -8.77 -3.54 20.49
C SER A 122 -9.22 -2.10 20.23
N ILE A 123 -8.36 -1.10 20.49
CA ILE A 123 -8.68 0.31 20.25
C ILE A 123 -8.89 0.57 18.75
N LEU A 124 -8.02 0.03 17.89
CA LEU A 124 -8.14 0.14 16.44
C LEU A 124 -9.43 -0.52 15.91
N LEU A 125 -9.78 -1.69 16.44
CA LEU A 125 -11.01 -2.39 16.06
C LEU A 125 -12.26 -1.63 16.53
N ILE A 126 -12.25 -1.08 17.74
CA ILE A 126 -13.33 -0.22 18.25
C ILE A 126 -13.50 1.00 17.36
N PHE A 127 -12.41 1.70 17.05
CA PHE A 127 -12.44 2.88 16.18
C PHE A 127 -13.00 2.53 14.79
N THR A 128 -12.55 1.41 14.22
CA THR A 128 -13.03 0.93 12.91
C THR A 128 -14.52 0.57 12.95
N PHE A 129 -14.97 -0.08 14.01
CA PHE A 129 -16.37 -0.48 14.19
C PHE A 129 -17.29 0.73 14.37
N ILE A 130 -16.88 1.72 15.17
CA ILE A 130 -17.62 2.98 15.36
C ILE A 130 -17.67 3.76 14.04
N PHE A 131 -16.54 3.89 13.35
CA PHE A 131 -16.48 4.60 12.08
C PHE A 131 -17.39 3.96 11.01
N ALA A 132 -17.39 2.63 10.92
CA ALA A 132 -18.29 1.90 10.04
C ALA A 132 -19.77 2.16 10.39
N ARG A 133 -20.10 2.23 11.69
CA ARG A 133 -21.45 2.53 12.15
C ARG A 133 -21.91 3.95 11.80
N ILE A 134 -21.03 4.95 11.95
CA ILE A 134 -21.34 6.36 11.61
C ILE A 134 -21.56 6.52 10.10
N ARG A 135 -20.78 5.82 9.28
CA ARG A 135 -20.85 5.92 7.82
C ARG A 135 -22.06 5.19 7.20
N HIS A 136 -22.83 4.43 7.98
CA HIS A 136 -23.85 3.48 7.49
C HIS A 136 -23.35 2.48 6.43
N GLU A 137 -22.04 2.42 6.19
CA GLU A 137 -21.36 1.48 5.29
C GLU A 137 -21.07 0.18 6.06
N PHE A 138 -22.09 -0.51 6.57
CA PHE A 138 -21.90 -1.87 7.03
C PHE A 138 -21.82 -2.78 5.80
N PRO A 139 -20.66 -3.41 5.51
CA PRO A 139 -20.67 -4.53 4.59
C PRO A 139 -21.47 -5.64 5.28
N ALA A 140 -22.73 -5.81 4.88
CA ALA A 140 -23.65 -6.79 5.45
C ALA A 140 -23.05 -8.21 5.43
N ASP A 141 -22.07 -8.47 4.55
CA ASP A 141 -21.18 -9.61 4.65
C ASP A 141 -19.78 -9.26 4.08
N LEU A 142 -18.83 -8.95 4.97
CA LEU A 142 -17.41 -8.89 4.59
C LEU A 142 -16.93 -10.24 4.02
N SER A 143 -17.59 -11.33 4.46
CA SER A 143 -17.41 -12.69 4.00
C SER A 143 -17.72 -12.85 2.49
N GLN A 144 -18.76 -12.21 1.95
CA GLN A 144 -19.09 -12.24 0.52
C GLN A 144 -18.24 -11.29 -0.33
N THR A 145 -17.60 -10.29 0.26
CA THR A 145 -16.84 -9.25 -0.46
C THR A 145 -15.31 -9.46 -0.45
N LEU A 146 -14.78 -10.27 0.47
CA LEU A 146 -13.36 -10.64 0.49
C LEU A 146 -13.06 -11.75 -0.54
N THR A 147 -12.53 -11.36 -1.70
CA THR A 147 -12.01 -12.27 -2.72
C THR A 147 -10.92 -13.21 -2.17
N LEU A 148 -10.78 -14.42 -2.73
CA LEU A 148 -9.81 -15.44 -2.28
C LEU A 148 -8.37 -14.90 -2.00
N PRO A 149 -7.79 -14.01 -2.83
CA PRO A 149 -6.48 -13.39 -2.58
C PRO A 149 -6.41 -12.50 -1.33
N GLN A 150 -7.56 -12.12 -0.77
CA GLN A 150 -7.65 -11.28 0.44
C GLN A 150 -7.61 -12.10 1.73
N ARG A 151 -7.93 -13.39 1.67
CA ARG A 151 -7.95 -14.32 2.82
C ARG A 151 -6.61 -15.05 2.97
N THR A 152 -5.93 -15.31 1.85
CA THR A 152 -4.64 -16.02 1.81
C THR A 152 -3.55 -15.41 2.70
N PRO A 153 -3.32 -14.08 2.71
CA PRO A 153 -2.26 -13.47 3.53
C PRO A 153 -2.48 -13.67 5.04
N MET A 154 -3.74 -13.66 5.47
CA MET A 154 -4.11 -13.86 6.87
C MET A 154 -3.88 -15.30 7.32
N GLY A 155 -4.30 -16.27 6.49
CA GLY A 155 -4.06 -17.70 6.73
C GLY A 155 -2.58 -18.04 6.76
N GLN A 156 -1.80 -17.50 5.80
CA GLN A 156 -0.35 -17.64 5.78
C GLN A 156 0.30 -17.06 7.05
N SER A 157 -0.07 -15.83 7.43
CA SER A 157 0.50 -15.17 8.62
C SER A 157 0.21 -15.94 9.91
N LEU A 158 -1.01 -16.46 10.07
CA LEU A 158 -1.37 -17.28 11.22
C LEU A 158 -0.60 -18.61 11.21
N GLY A 159 -0.53 -19.27 10.06
CA GLY A 159 0.22 -20.52 9.89
C GLY A 159 1.70 -20.36 10.23
N SER A 160 2.35 -19.29 9.76
CA SER A 160 3.77 -19.02 10.06
C SER A 160 4.01 -18.75 11.55
N ILE A 161 3.08 -18.08 12.25
CA ILE A 161 3.19 -17.85 13.69
C ILE A 161 3.03 -19.16 14.47
N VAL A 162 2.05 -19.99 14.12
CA VAL A 162 1.87 -21.32 14.74
C VAL A 162 3.11 -22.17 14.50
N TYR A 163 3.64 -22.16 13.27
CA TYR A 163 4.85 -22.87 12.91
C TYR A 163 6.05 -22.43 13.76
N LEU A 164 6.28 -21.12 13.90
CA LEU A 164 7.35 -20.56 14.72
C LEU A 164 7.23 -20.95 16.20
N VAL A 165 6.03 -20.85 16.78
CA VAL A 165 5.77 -21.24 18.18
C VAL A 165 5.97 -22.73 18.39
N SER A 166 5.52 -23.56 17.44
CA SER A 166 5.70 -25.01 17.50
C SER A 166 7.18 -25.41 17.38
N GLY A 167 7.94 -24.76 16.49
CA GLY A 167 9.37 -24.97 16.36
C GLY A 167 10.11 -24.62 17.64
N ALA A 168 9.83 -23.45 18.22
CA ALA A 168 10.38 -23.08 19.52
C ALA A 168 10.08 -24.12 20.61
N ALA A 169 8.85 -24.63 20.69
CA ALA A 169 8.47 -25.64 21.68
C ALA A 169 9.26 -26.96 21.49
N ILE A 170 9.37 -27.44 20.25
CA ILE A 170 10.07 -28.68 19.93
C ILE A 170 11.57 -28.57 20.23
N PHE A 171 12.22 -27.49 19.78
CA PHE A 171 13.65 -27.31 19.98
C PHE A 171 14.01 -27.01 21.44
N SER A 172 13.19 -26.22 22.16
CA SER A 172 13.36 -26.04 23.61
C SER A 172 13.25 -27.36 24.38
N ALA A 173 12.34 -28.26 23.98
CA ALA A 173 12.22 -29.57 24.61
C ALA A 173 13.40 -30.52 24.31
N ILE A 174 13.96 -30.46 23.10
CA ILE A 174 15.08 -31.31 22.67
C ILE A 174 16.42 -30.84 23.25
N GLU A 175 16.67 -29.54 23.24
CA GLU A 175 17.95 -28.95 23.64
C GLU A 175 17.96 -28.48 25.10
N GLY A 176 16.82 -28.56 25.80
CA GLY A 176 16.70 -28.11 27.19
C GLY A 176 16.73 -26.59 27.35
N TRP A 177 16.45 -25.83 26.30
CA TRP A 177 16.38 -24.37 26.37
C TRP A 177 15.11 -23.91 27.07
N ARG A 178 15.18 -22.72 27.68
CA ARG A 178 13.98 -21.98 28.05
C ARG A 178 13.13 -21.75 26.79
N PHE A 179 11.81 -21.85 26.91
CA PHE A 179 10.86 -21.62 25.83
C PHE A 179 11.00 -20.21 25.23
N ALA A 180 11.22 -19.20 26.08
CA ALA A 180 11.44 -17.84 25.63
C ALA A 180 12.70 -17.69 24.75
N ASP A 181 13.77 -18.40 25.11
CA ASP A 181 15.02 -18.46 24.33
C ASP A 181 14.81 -19.22 23.01
N GLY A 182 14.02 -20.30 23.04
CA GLY A 182 13.61 -21.02 21.84
C GLY A 182 12.80 -20.17 20.87
N ILE A 183 11.92 -19.28 21.36
CA ILE A 183 11.16 -18.33 20.52
C ILE A 183 12.09 -17.30 19.89
N TYR A 184 13.04 -16.78 20.66
CA TYR A 184 14.05 -15.86 20.15
C TYR A 184 14.91 -16.54 19.06
N TRP A 185 15.42 -17.75 19.34
CA TRP A 185 16.18 -18.56 18.39
C TRP A 185 15.39 -18.86 17.11
N ALA A 186 14.13 -19.29 17.25
CA ALA A 186 13.26 -19.57 16.12
C ALA A 186 13.03 -18.31 15.27
N THR A 187 12.89 -17.15 15.90
CA THR A 187 12.75 -15.86 15.20
C THR A 187 14.02 -15.48 14.44
N VAL A 188 15.19 -15.56 15.08
CA VAL A 188 16.51 -15.30 14.48
C VAL A 188 16.77 -16.23 13.29
N THR A 189 16.41 -17.51 13.42
CA THR A 189 16.61 -18.54 12.39
C THR A 189 15.67 -18.33 11.20
N LEU A 190 14.37 -18.17 11.45
CA LEU A 190 13.38 -18.07 10.37
C LEU A 190 13.43 -16.73 9.62
N LEU A 191 13.85 -15.65 10.28
CA LEU A 191 14.10 -14.35 9.65
C LEU A 191 15.49 -14.26 9.00
N THR A 192 16.22 -15.37 8.92
CA THR A 192 17.54 -15.49 8.27
C THR A 192 18.57 -14.51 8.81
N ILE A 193 18.49 -14.15 10.09
CA ILE A 193 19.46 -13.25 10.74
C ILE A 193 20.68 -14.07 11.18
N GLY A 194 20.45 -15.14 11.94
CA GLY A 194 21.49 -16.15 12.24
C GLY A 194 22.67 -15.69 13.10
N PHE A 195 22.45 -15.07 14.26
CA PHE A 195 23.55 -14.63 15.15
C PHE A 195 24.51 -15.75 15.59
N GLY A 196 24.01 -16.96 15.79
CA GLY A 196 24.82 -18.09 16.25
C GLY A 196 24.99 -18.16 17.78
N ASP A 197 24.25 -17.35 18.54
CA ASP A 197 24.27 -17.28 20.00
C ASP A 197 23.61 -18.49 20.66
N ILE A 198 22.46 -18.92 20.14
CA ILE A 198 21.74 -20.12 20.53
C ILE A 198 21.69 -21.04 19.30
N VAL A 199 22.21 -22.26 19.41
CA VAL A 199 22.29 -23.21 18.29
C VAL A 199 22.05 -24.64 18.75
N PRO A 200 21.33 -25.48 17.98
CA PRO A 200 21.12 -26.87 18.36
C PRO A 200 22.45 -27.64 18.39
N THR A 201 22.73 -28.24 19.53
CA THR A 201 23.95 -29.02 19.79
C THR A 201 23.73 -30.50 19.54
N ASN A 202 22.51 -31.00 19.76
CA ASN A 202 22.18 -32.40 19.58
C ASN A 202 22.15 -32.81 18.10
N HIS A 203 22.58 -34.03 17.80
CA HIS A 203 22.48 -34.60 16.44
C HIS A 203 21.05 -34.58 15.91
N THR A 204 20.07 -34.86 16.78
CA THR A 204 18.64 -34.77 16.46
C THR A 204 18.22 -33.36 16.11
N GLY A 205 18.59 -32.36 16.92
CA GLY A 205 18.28 -30.94 16.66
C GLY A 205 18.90 -30.46 15.34
N ARG A 206 20.16 -30.79 15.08
CA ARG A 206 20.86 -30.48 13.82
C ARG A 206 20.26 -31.17 12.60
N SER A 207 19.60 -32.31 12.75
CA SER A 207 18.90 -32.97 11.65
C SER A 207 17.54 -32.33 11.37
N LEU A 208 16.79 -32.00 12.43
CA LEU A 208 15.48 -31.38 12.33
C LEU A 208 15.53 -29.94 11.80
N ILE A 209 16.61 -29.19 12.11
CA ILE A 209 16.73 -27.79 11.68
C ILE A 209 16.72 -27.65 10.15
N ILE A 210 17.24 -28.64 9.41
CA ILE A 210 17.29 -28.62 7.94
C ILE A 210 15.87 -28.49 7.37
N PHE A 211 14.95 -29.32 7.84
CA PHE A 211 13.54 -29.26 7.43
C PHE A 211 12.85 -28.03 8.02
N TYR A 212 13.11 -27.75 9.30
CA TYR A 212 12.46 -26.65 10.00
C TYR A 212 12.74 -25.29 9.34
N ALA A 213 14.02 -24.99 9.08
CA ALA A 213 14.45 -23.73 8.45
C ALA A 213 13.97 -23.64 7.00
N THR A 214 14.05 -24.71 6.21
CA THR A 214 13.61 -24.69 4.81
C THR A 214 12.13 -24.36 4.68
N THR A 215 11.25 -25.07 5.42
CA THR A 215 9.81 -24.79 5.38
C THR A 215 9.47 -23.44 6.01
N GLY A 216 10.17 -23.04 7.07
CA GLY A 216 9.91 -21.78 7.76
C GLY A 216 10.31 -20.54 6.95
N ILE A 217 11.47 -20.55 6.30
CA ILE A 217 11.94 -19.44 5.45
C ILE A 217 11.00 -19.23 4.27
N VAL A 218 10.54 -20.32 3.63
CA VAL A 218 9.53 -20.25 2.55
C VAL A 218 8.22 -19.66 3.07
N SER A 219 7.75 -20.13 4.22
CA SER A 219 6.52 -19.64 4.86
C SER A 219 6.59 -18.14 5.17
N ILE A 220 7.69 -17.67 5.77
CA ILE A 220 7.90 -16.24 6.05
C ILE A 220 8.02 -15.42 4.76
N GLY A 221 8.75 -15.90 3.75
CA GLY A 221 8.87 -15.23 2.46
C GLY A 221 7.51 -15.04 1.76
N LEU A 222 6.62 -16.03 1.85
CA LEU A 222 5.24 -15.92 1.35
C LEU A 222 4.43 -14.88 2.12
N VAL A 223 4.55 -14.85 3.45
CA VAL A 223 3.86 -13.84 4.28
C VAL A 223 4.35 -12.44 3.94
N ILE A 224 5.66 -12.23 3.83
CA ILE A 224 6.26 -10.94 3.49
C ILE A 224 5.82 -10.50 2.08
N GLY A 225 5.85 -11.41 1.10
CA GLY A 225 5.39 -11.15 -0.26
C GLY A 225 3.91 -10.76 -0.31
N SER A 226 3.06 -11.49 0.41
CA SER A 226 1.63 -11.21 0.54
C SER A 226 1.33 -9.90 1.27
N ILE A 227 2.08 -9.56 2.32
CA ILE A 227 1.95 -8.26 3.00
C ILE A 227 2.38 -7.14 2.05
N GLY A 228 3.49 -7.33 1.33
CA GLY A 228 3.98 -6.40 0.32
C GLY A 228 2.92 -6.08 -0.73
N THR A 229 2.29 -7.10 -1.34
CA THR A 229 1.22 -6.91 -2.31
C THR A 229 -0.02 -6.27 -1.71
N LEU A 230 -0.43 -6.61 -0.48
CA LEU A 230 -1.57 -5.97 0.17
C LEU A 230 -1.35 -4.48 0.45
N VAL A 231 -0.17 -4.12 0.96
CA VAL A 231 0.22 -2.73 1.25
C VAL A 231 0.31 -1.94 -0.05
N LEU A 232 0.95 -2.53 -1.07
CA LEU A 232 1.07 -1.95 -2.40
C LEU A 232 -0.30 -1.77 -3.05
N ASP A 233 -1.16 -2.78 -3.11
CA ASP A 233 -2.39 -2.74 -3.89
C ASP A 233 -3.52 -1.95 -3.21
N ARG A 234 -3.75 -2.14 -1.90
CA ARG A 234 -4.87 -1.49 -1.20
C ARG A 234 -4.51 -0.09 -0.74
N GLY A 235 -3.29 0.09 -0.24
CA GLY A 235 -2.74 1.41 0.05
C GLY A 235 -2.71 2.27 -1.20
N ALA A 236 -2.28 1.70 -2.34
CA ALA A 236 -2.31 2.42 -3.61
C ALA A 236 -3.72 2.77 -4.03
N LYS A 237 -4.70 1.86 -4.14
CA LYS A 237 -5.99 2.18 -4.77
C LYS A 237 -6.73 3.37 -4.13
N LYS A 238 -6.87 3.38 -2.80
CA LYS A 238 -7.55 4.48 -2.10
C LYS A 238 -6.76 5.78 -2.15
N ILE A 239 -5.45 5.70 -2.00
CA ILE A 239 -4.61 6.91 -2.03
C ILE A 239 -4.44 7.41 -3.48
N PHE A 240 -4.43 6.53 -4.47
CA PHE A 240 -4.34 6.82 -5.90
C PHE A 240 -5.57 7.57 -6.37
N ALA A 241 -6.78 7.12 -6.02
CA ALA A 241 -8.00 7.85 -6.31
C ALA A 241 -7.92 9.29 -5.76
N ARG A 242 -7.59 9.43 -4.46
CA ARG A 242 -7.43 10.76 -3.83
C ARG A 242 -6.33 11.62 -4.47
N MET A 243 -5.18 11.02 -4.79
CA MET A 243 -4.08 11.72 -5.46
C MET A 243 -4.47 12.18 -6.86
N THR A 244 -5.23 11.35 -7.59
CA THR A 244 -5.70 11.65 -8.93
C THR A 244 -6.66 12.83 -8.92
N VAL A 245 -7.61 12.85 -7.99
CA VAL A 245 -8.51 14.01 -7.78
C VAL A 245 -7.72 15.27 -7.46
N ASN A 246 -6.84 15.22 -6.44
CA ASN A 246 -6.08 16.39 -6.01
C ASN A 246 -5.14 16.92 -7.12
N ALA A 247 -4.50 16.02 -7.87
CA ALA A 247 -3.62 16.38 -8.98
C ALA A 247 -4.42 16.94 -10.17
N ARG A 248 -5.59 16.37 -10.48
CA ARG A 248 -6.55 16.89 -11.47
C ARG A 248 -6.97 18.31 -11.10
N GLU A 249 -7.47 18.52 -9.89
CA GLU A 249 -7.89 19.85 -9.42
C GLU A 249 -6.76 20.87 -9.49
N LYS A 250 -5.55 20.50 -9.05
CA LYS A 250 -4.40 21.40 -9.10
C LYS A 250 -4.07 21.83 -10.53
N LYS A 251 -4.08 20.90 -11.49
CA LYS A 251 -3.81 21.21 -12.89
C LYS A 251 -4.95 21.98 -13.55
N LEU A 252 -6.20 21.68 -13.20
CA LEU A 252 -7.36 22.42 -13.68
C LEU A 252 -7.34 23.87 -13.19
N ARG A 253 -7.07 24.10 -11.90
CA ARG A 253 -6.90 25.46 -11.35
C ARG A 253 -5.77 26.23 -12.03
N ALA A 254 -4.64 25.56 -12.28
CA ALA A 254 -3.53 26.16 -13.03
C ALA A 254 -3.90 26.45 -14.50
N ALA A 255 -4.76 25.64 -15.12
CA ALA A 255 -5.26 25.88 -16.47
C ALA A 255 -6.11 27.14 -16.53
N ILE A 256 -7.06 27.26 -15.61
CA ILE A 256 -8.02 28.36 -15.51
C ILE A 256 -7.29 29.67 -15.22
N GLN A 257 -6.33 29.66 -14.28
CA GLN A 257 -5.58 30.87 -13.92
C GLN A 257 -4.67 31.39 -15.05
N ASN A 258 -4.25 30.52 -15.97
CA ASN A 258 -3.41 30.90 -17.10
C ASN A 258 -4.22 31.20 -18.37
N MET A 259 -5.56 31.23 -18.29
CA MET A 259 -6.42 31.60 -19.40
C MET A 259 -6.33 33.12 -19.65
N PRO A 260 -5.97 33.58 -20.86
CA PRO A 260 -5.99 35.00 -21.17
C PRO A 260 -7.43 35.51 -21.19
N ASP A 261 -7.71 36.58 -20.42
CA ASP A 261 -9.00 37.26 -20.34
C ASP A 261 -9.45 37.68 -21.74
N THR A 262 -10.25 36.86 -22.40
CA THR A 262 -10.93 37.23 -23.64
C THR A 262 -12.34 37.68 -23.28
N SER A 263 -12.42 38.78 -22.53
CA SER A 263 -13.68 39.45 -22.20
C SER A 263 -13.57 40.94 -22.51
N THR A 264 -13.64 41.29 -23.78
CA THR A 264 -14.03 42.64 -24.23
C THR A 264 -14.94 42.55 -25.45
N SER A 265 -16.19 42.16 -25.23
CA SER A 265 -17.29 42.56 -26.12
C SER A 265 -18.36 43.27 -25.28
N LYS A 266 -18.53 44.57 -25.55
CA LYS A 266 -19.47 45.49 -24.90
C LYS A 266 -20.93 44.95 -24.97
N PRO A 267 -21.77 45.25 -23.96
CA PRO A 267 -23.20 44.93 -24.03
C PRO A 267 -23.88 45.92 -24.97
N THR A 268 -24.61 45.42 -25.97
CA THR A 268 -25.58 46.23 -26.72
C THR A 268 -26.98 45.73 -26.37
N THR A 269 -27.73 46.66 -25.78
CA THR A 269 -29.12 46.63 -25.37
C THR A 269 -30.08 46.12 -26.47
N GLN A 270 -30.97 45.17 -26.13
CA GLN A 270 -32.43 45.31 -26.25
C GLN A 270 -33.23 44.08 -25.73
N SER A 271 -33.98 44.32 -24.65
CA SER A 271 -35.37 43.88 -24.35
C SER A 271 -35.69 42.44 -23.87
N PRO A 272 -36.69 42.27 -22.96
CA PRO A 272 -36.75 41.17 -21.98
C PRO A 272 -37.97 40.23 -22.12
N LEU A 273 -37.80 38.96 -21.76
CA LEU A 273 -38.69 38.11 -20.94
C LEU A 273 -38.35 36.64 -21.23
N GLU A 274 -37.92 35.88 -20.23
CA GLU A 274 -38.71 34.76 -19.69
C GLU A 274 -37.93 34.05 -18.58
N ASN A 275 -38.62 33.87 -17.46
CA ASN A 275 -38.16 33.15 -16.30
C ASN A 275 -38.04 31.66 -16.64
N THR A 276 -36.90 31.04 -16.36
CA THR A 276 -36.90 29.67 -15.86
C THR A 276 -35.76 29.49 -14.85
N THR A 277 -36.18 29.24 -13.63
CA THR A 277 -35.36 28.79 -12.52
C THR A 277 -34.79 27.41 -12.85
N SER A 278 -33.47 27.30 -13.00
CA SER A 278 -32.77 26.03 -12.88
C SER A 278 -31.41 26.26 -12.22
N GLN A 279 -31.26 25.63 -11.07
CA GLN A 279 -30.06 25.56 -10.25
C GLN A 279 -28.85 25.18 -11.12
N SER A 280 -27.85 26.05 -11.20
CA SER A 280 -26.57 25.75 -11.84
C SER A 280 -25.67 25.00 -10.85
N THR A 281 -25.63 23.69 -11.03
CA THR A 281 -24.55 22.80 -10.55
C THR A 281 -23.20 23.35 -11.03
N ASP A 282 -22.17 23.26 -10.20
CA ASP A 282 -20.79 23.70 -10.46
C ASP A 282 -20.26 23.22 -11.83
N GLU A 283 -20.42 24.03 -12.88
CA GLU A 283 -19.89 23.75 -14.22
C GLU A 283 -18.38 24.08 -14.23
N HIS A 284 -17.55 23.04 -14.25
CA HIS A 284 -16.14 23.17 -14.56
C HIS A 284 -15.99 23.77 -15.98
N PRO A 285 -15.10 24.75 -16.22
CA PRO A 285 -14.93 25.34 -17.53
C PRO A 285 -14.47 24.28 -18.52
N HIS A 286 -15.34 23.95 -19.47
CA HIS A 286 -15.09 22.98 -20.52
C HIS A 286 -13.90 23.45 -21.36
N LEU A 287 -12.78 22.73 -21.25
CA LEU A 287 -11.64 22.92 -22.14
C LEU A 287 -12.15 22.54 -23.54
N ALA A 288 -12.10 23.47 -24.49
CA ALA A 288 -12.73 23.37 -25.81
C ALA A 288 -12.31 22.18 -26.71
N ASN A 289 -11.53 21.19 -26.23
CA ASN A 289 -11.06 20.04 -27.00
C ASN A 289 -10.98 18.76 -26.14
N GLU A 290 -11.77 17.72 -26.42
CA GLU A 290 -11.74 16.40 -25.74
C GLU A 290 -10.34 15.76 -25.72
N LYS A 291 -9.58 15.94 -26.80
CA LYS A 291 -8.18 15.49 -26.91
C LYS A 291 -7.27 16.16 -25.88
N ALA A 292 -7.54 17.43 -25.53
CA ALA A 292 -6.81 18.15 -24.51
C ALA A 292 -7.19 17.66 -23.09
N GLU A 293 -8.47 17.35 -22.85
CA GLU A 293 -8.91 16.70 -21.60
C GLU A 293 -8.25 15.33 -21.40
N PHE A 294 -8.23 14.50 -22.44
CA PHE A 294 -7.55 13.20 -22.43
C PHE A 294 -6.04 13.36 -22.16
N ALA A 295 -5.38 14.28 -22.84
CA ALA A 295 -3.95 14.55 -22.65
C ALA A 295 -3.66 15.03 -21.22
N LEU A 296 -4.52 15.88 -20.66
CA LEU A 296 -4.41 16.35 -19.28
C LEU A 296 -4.55 15.19 -18.29
N MET A 297 -5.54 14.32 -18.50
CA MET A 297 -5.78 13.17 -17.64
C MET A 297 -4.62 12.15 -17.71
N ARG A 298 -4.04 11.92 -18.89
CA ARG A 298 -2.82 11.12 -19.07
C ARG A 298 -1.63 11.70 -18.31
N GLU A 299 -1.49 13.02 -18.34
CA GLU A 299 -0.45 13.71 -17.59
C GLU A 299 -0.66 13.60 -16.08
N VAL A 300 -1.91 13.66 -15.61
CA VAL A 300 -2.27 13.40 -14.20
C VAL A 300 -1.90 11.97 -13.82
N GLN A 301 -2.32 10.96 -14.58
CA GLN A 301 -2.00 9.55 -14.32
C GLN A 301 -0.47 9.30 -14.26
N ALA A 302 0.30 9.88 -15.20
CA ALA A 302 1.75 9.75 -15.22
C ALA A 302 2.40 10.37 -13.97
N ASP A 303 1.98 11.58 -13.59
CA ASP A 303 2.50 12.28 -12.43
C ASP A 303 2.15 11.57 -11.11
N VAL A 304 0.92 11.07 -11.00
CA VAL A 304 0.45 10.31 -9.84
C VAL A 304 1.21 8.99 -9.70
N SER A 305 1.43 8.24 -10.79
CA SER A 305 2.15 6.96 -10.74
C SER A 305 3.61 7.11 -10.26
N SER A 306 4.32 8.13 -10.75
CA SER A 306 5.68 8.48 -10.30
C SER A 306 5.67 8.98 -8.84
N SER A 307 4.71 9.83 -8.49
CA SER A 307 4.58 10.35 -7.12
C SER A 307 4.24 9.26 -6.11
N GLN A 308 3.47 8.25 -6.51
CA GLN A 308 3.12 7.10 -5.68
C GLN A 308 4.37 6.28 -5.32
N GLN A 309 5.18 5.91 -6.31
CA GLN A 309 6.41 5.13 -6.07
C GLN A 309 7.38 5.91 -5.17
N LYS A 310 7.55 7.22 -5.42
CA LYS A 310 8.36 8.10 -4.57
C LYS A 310 7.84 8.18 -3.14
N ARG A 311 6.52 8.37 -2.96
CA ARG A 311 5.94 8.47 -1.62
C ARG A 311 6.05 7.15 -0.86
N LEU A 312 5.82 6.03 -1.54
CA LEU A 312 5.98 4.71 -0.91
C LEU A 312 7.43 4.50 -0.44
N PHE A 313 8.40 4.79 -1.30
CA PHE A 313 9.82 4.75 -0.96
C PHE A 313 10.10 5.63 0.27
N ILE A 314 9.65 6.90 0.27
CA ILE A 314 9.83 7.83 1.40
C ILE A 314 9.20 7.28 2.68
N ILE A 315 7.95 6.79 2.63
CA ILE A 315 7.26 6.22 3.81
C ILE A 315 8.04 5.02 4.34
N SER A 316 8.47 4.10 3.48
CA SER A 316 9.26 2.94 3.89
C SER A 316 10.64 3.33 4.44
N SER A 317 11.31 4.32 3.87
CA SER A 317 12.59 4.82 4.37
C SER A 317 12.43 5.45 5.74
N VAL A 318 11.41 6.28 5.94
CA VAL A 318 11.11 6.90 7.25
C VAL A 318 10.78 5.82 8.29
N ALA A 319 9.97 4.83 7.93
CA ALA A 319 9.61 3.73 8.83
C ALA A 319 10.84 2.92 9.25
N ILE A 320 11.75 2.61 8.33
CA ILE A 320 13.00 1.89 8.63
C ILE A 320 13.94 2.73 9.47
N SER A 321 14.10 4.03 9.17
CA SER A 321 14.88 4.91 10.03
C SER A 321 14.31 4.98 11.44
N MET A 322 12.99 5.09 11.59
CA MET A 322 12.34 5.04 12.91
C MET A 322 12.61 3.71 13.62
N LEU A 323 12.44 2.57 12.95
CA LEU A 323 12.71 1.24 13.54
C LEU A 323 14.18 1.07 13.91
N TRP A 324 15.10 1.64 13.13
CA TRP A 324 16.53 1.58 13.40
C TRP A 324 16.92 2.40 14.62
N PHE A 325 16.61 3.70 14.65
CA PHE A 325 16.98 4.59 15.75
C PHE A 325 16.20 4.29 17.04
N LEU A 326 14.91 4.01 16.93
CA LEU A 326 14.09 3.67 18.11
C LEU A 326 14.42 2.28 18.63
N GLY A 327 14.70 1.32 17.75
CA GLY A 327 15.22 0.00 18.13
C GLY A 327 16.53 0.13 18.90
N ALA A 328 17.47 0.92 18.40
CA ALA A 328 18.75 1.15 19.08
C ALA A 328 18.57 1.77 20.46
N LEU A 329 17.61 2.68 20.64
CA LEU A 329 17.28 3.24 21.95
C LEU A 329 16.76 2.17 22.93
N VAL A 330 15.92 1.25 22.45
CA VAL A 330 15.44 0.12 23.26
C VAL A 330 16.59 -0.80 23.64
N PHE A 331 17.41 -1.28 22.70
CA PHE A 331 18.49 -2.21 23.02
C PHE A 331 19.60 -1.59 23.85
N TRP A 332 19.91 -0.31 23.62
CA TRP A 332 20.78 0.44 24.51
C TRP A 332 20.24 0.44 25.93
N SER A 333 18.94 0.70 26.12
CA SER A 333 18.35 0.72 27.46
C SER A 333 18.32 -0.66 28.14
N THR A 334 18.11 -1.73 27.38
CA THR A 334 18.00 -3.10 27.94
C THR A 334 19.37 -3.73 28.19
N GLU A 335 20.33 -3.57 27.27
CA GLU A 335 21.65 -4.20 27.37
C GLU A 335 22.67 -3.37 28.16
N LYS A 336 22.39 -2.09 28.45
CA LYS A 336 23.29 -1.26 29.27
C LYS A 336 23.55 -1.84 30.65
N ALA A 337 22.57 -2.50 31.27
CA ALA A 337 22.72 -3.11 32.59
C ALA A 337 23.52 -4.44 32.55
N SER A 338 23.42 -5.19 31.45
CA SER A 338 24.02 -6.53 31.33
C SER A 338 25.42 -6.50 30.70
N GLN A 339 25.61 -5.71 29.65
CA GLN A 339 26.81 -5.72 28.81
C GLN A 339 27.42 -4.33 28.59
N SER A 340 26.87 -3.28 29.22
CA SER A 340 27.35 -1.90 29.11
C SER A 340 27.46 -1.35 27.67
N TRP A 341 26.55 -1.77 26.79
CA TRP A 341 26.53 -1.31 25.39
C TRP A 341 26.48 0.22 25.28
N SER A 342 27.26 0.78 24.36
CA SER A 342 27.08 2.15 23.93
C SER A 342 25.85 2.26 23.02
N TYR A 343 25.35 3.50 22.85
CA TYR A 343 24.26 3.72 21.89
C TYR A 343 24.68 3.39 20.44
N PHE A 344 25.96 3.58 20.12
CA PHE A 344 26.50 3.25 18.80
C PHE A 344 26.53 1.73 18.57
N ASP A 345 26.88 0.94 19.59
CA ASP A 345 26.84 -0.53 19.51
C ASP A 345 25.41 -1.01 19.26
N ALA A 346 24.43 -0.42 19.95
CA ALA A 346 23.02 -0.73 19.73
C ALA A 346 22.54 -0.30 18.32
N LEU A 347 23.03 0.82 17.78
CA LEU A 347 22.78 1.24 16.40
C LEU A 347 23.36 0.26 15.39
N TYR A 348 24.62 -0.14 15.59
CA TYR A 348 25.32 -1.11 14.75
C TYR A 348 24.58 -2.46 14.77
N PHE A 349 24.26 -2.97 15.96
CA PHE A 349 23.48 -4.19 16.15
C PHE A 349 22.14 -4.14 15.39
N CYS A 350 21.38 -3.06 15.53
CA CYS A 350 20.11 -2.90 14.82
C CYS A 350 20.29 -2.88 13.30
N PHE A 351 21.34 -2.23 12.80
CA PHE A 351 21.60 -2.12 11.37
C PHE A 351 21.93 -3.48 10.75
N ILE A 352 22.87 -4.21 11.36
CA ILE A 352 23.29 -5.56 10.93
C ILE A 352 22.13 -6.55 11.02
N SER A 353 21.29 -6.44 12.07
CA SER A 353 20.09 -7.27 12.24
C SER A 353 19.02 -6.96 11.18
N LEU A 354 18.81 -5.67 10.87
CA LEU A 354 17.81 -5.23 9.89
C LEU A 354 18.18 -5.67 8.46
N LEU A 355 19.47 -5.72 8.17
CA LEU A 355 20.01 -6.25 6.91
C LEU A 355 20.12 -7.77 6.88
N THR A 356 19.71 -8.46 7.96
CA THR A 356 19.81 -9.91 8.11
C THR A 356 21.23 -10.43 7.84
N ILE A 357 22.25 -9.69 8.28
CA ILE A 357 23.67 -10.08 8.17
C ILE A 357 24.06 -10.94 9.38
N GLY A 358 23.70 -10.48 10.58
CA GLY A 358 23.82 -11.24 11.84
C GLY A 358 25.22 -11.79 12.14
N TYR A 359 26.24 -10.93 12.24
CA TYR A 359 27.61 -11.38 12.52
C TYR A 359 27.79 -12.14 13.85
N GLY A 360 26.92 -11.93 14.84
CA GLY A 360 27.05 -12.54 16.17
C GLY A 360 28.10 -11.89 17.07
N ASP A 361 28.66 -10.74 16.67
CA ASP A 361 29.60 -9.97 17.48
C ASP A 361 28.91 -9.22 18.63
N PHE A 362 27.70 -8.75 18.40
CA PHE A 362 26.79 -8.22 19.41
C PHE A 362 25.51 -9.04 19.48
N GLU A 363 25.21 -9.56 20.66
CA GLU A 363 24.08 -10.46 20.92
C GLU A 363 23.29 -10.00 22.14
N VAL A 364 21.98 -10.19 22.10
CA VAL A 364 21.08 -9.69 23.14
C VAL A 364 20.98 -10.70 24.28
N GLN A 365 21.53 -10.39 25.45
CA GLN A 365 21.55 -11.32 26.59
C GLN A 365 20.45 -11.04 27.61
N SER A 366 19.99 -9.80 27.73
CA SER A 366 18.95 -9.47 28.71
C SER A 366 17.60 -10.09 28.33
N ALA A 367 16.87 -10.57 29.33
CA ALA A 367 15.52 -11.11 29.16
C ALA A 367 14.56 -10.11 28.49
N ALA A 368 14.68 -8.82 28.84
CA ALA A 368 13.93 -7.74 28.23
C ALA A 368 14.32 -7.52 26.77
N GLY A 369 15.63 -7.53 26.48
CA GLY A 369 16.17 -7.35 25.15
C GLY A 369 15.73 -8.47 24.21
N LYS A 370 15.80 -9.74 24.63
CA LYS A 370 15.35 -10.88 23.80
C LYS A 370 13.88 -10.76 23.40
N ALA A 371 13.01 -10.43 24.37
CA ALA A 371 11.58 -10.22 24.10
C ALA A 371 11.34 -9.02 23.17
N ALA A 372 12.06 -7.91 23.39
CA ALA A 372 12.01 -6.72 22.54
C ALA A 372 12.50 -7.01 21.12
N PHE A 373 13.55 -7.83 20.97
CA PHE A 373 14.11 -8.23 19.69
C PHE A 373 13.10 -9.01 18.86
N VAL A 374 12.44 -10.02 19.46
CA VAL A 374 11.42 -10.79 18.76
C VAL A 374 10.32 -9.88 18.23
N PHE A 375 9.81 -8.97 19.06
CA PHE A 375 8.79 -8.00 18.64
C PHE A 375 9.28 -7.06 17.54
N TRP A 376 10.48 -6.49 17.71
CA TRP A 376 11.09 -5.56 16.76
C TRP A 376 11.37 -6.22 15.41
N ALA A 377 11.87 -7.45 15.39
CA ALA A 377 12.26 -8.17 14.18
C ALA A 377 11.05 -8.45 13.26
N PHE A 378 9.88 -8.78 13.84
CA PHE A 378 8.63 -8.94 13.09
C PHE A 378 8.12 -7.64 12.44
N LEU A 379 8.59 -6.47 12.89
CA LEU A 379 8.29 -5.18 12.26
C LEU A 379 9.38 -4.79 11.27
N ALA A 380 10.65 -4.97 11.65
CA ALA A 380 11.81 -4.53 10.89
C ALA A 380 11.95 -5.28 9.55
N VAL A 381 11.93 -6.62 9.58
CA VAL A 381 12.22 -7.44 8.39
C VAL A 381 11.19 -7.23 7.27
N PRO A 382 9.87 -7.32 7.52
CA PRO A 382 8.89 -7.05 6.47
C PRO A 382 8.97 -5.62 5.92
N THR A 383 9.25 -4.64 6.78
CA THR A 383 9.41 -3.23 6.34
C THR A 383 10.62 -3.07 5.44
N MET A 384 11.75 -3.73 5.76
CA MET A 384 12.95 -3.75 4.93
C MET A 384 12.67 -4.36 3.55
N THR A 385 11.92 -5.46 3.47
CA THR A 385 11.55 -6.05 2.17
C THR A 385 10.69 -5.12 1.32
N ILE A 386 9.77 -4.37 1.94
CA ILE A 386 8.98 -3.35 1.24
C ILE A 386 9.88 -2.24 0.69
N LEU A 387 10.87 -1.78 1.47
CA LEU A 387 11.84 -0.80 1.00
C LEU A 387 12.63 -1.34 -0.19
N VAL A 388 13.19 -2.55 -0.09
CA VAL A 388 13.95 -3.20 -1.18
C VAL A 388 13.10 -3.30 -2.46
N ALA A 389 11.84 -3.72 -2.33
CA ALA A 389 10.91 -3.77 -3.46
C ALA A 389 10.65 -2.40 -4.10
N SER A 390 10.58 -1.33 -3.29
CA SER A 390 10.39 0.05 -3.77
C SER A 390 11.68 0.70 -4.33
N MET A 391 12.84 0.22 -3.90
CA MET A 391 14.15 0.74 -4.29
C MET A 391 14.48 0.42 -5.74
N GLY A 392 14.14 -0.77 -6.26
CA GLY A 392 14.60 -1.22 -7.58
C GLY A 392 14.42 -0.21 -8.72
N ALA A 393 13.23 0.38 -8.87
CA ALA A 393 12.97 1.37 -9.93
C ALA A 393 13.54 2.76 -9.61
N THR A 394 13.47 3.18 -8.34
CA THR A 394 13.88 4.51 -7.88
C THR A 394 15.40 4.65 -7.83
N PHE A 395 16.10 3.62 -7.36
CA PHE A 395 17.56 3.55 -7.27
C PHE A 395 18.19 3.60 -8.66
N LEU A 396 17.65 2.86 -9.65
CA LEU A 396 18.14 2.95 -11.03
C LEU A 396 18.04 4.37 -11.60
N ILE A 397 16.95 5.08 -11.30
CA ILE A 397 16.79 6.49 -11.72
C ILE A 397 17.77 7.39 -10.98
N ALA A 398 17.96 7.18 -9.67
CA ALA A 398 18.89 7.95 -8.85
C ALA A 398 20.36 7.73 -9.26
N VAL A 399 20.75 6.48 -9.52
CA VAL A 399 22.09 6.12 -10.01
C VAL A 399 22.30 6.67 -11.41
N LYS A 400 21.33 6.57 -12.33
CA LYS A 400 21.44 7.23 -13.65
C LYS A 400 21.60 8.74 -13.51
N ALA A 401 20.87 9.38 -12.59
CA ALA A 401 21.02 10.81 -12.33
C ALA A 401 22.40 11.15 -11.73
N LEU A 402 22.94 10.29 -10.86
CA LEU A 402 24.27 10.44 -10.29
C LEU A 402 25.35 10.23 -11.35
N ILE A 403 25.24 9.19 -12.17
CA ILE A 403 26.12 8.92 -13.31
C ILE A 403 26.06 10.10 -14.27
N HIS A 404 24.90 10.65 -14.61
CA HIS A 404 24.82 11.84 -15.44
C HIS A 404 25.45 13.08 -14.79
N LYS A 405 25.37 13.22 -13.47
CA LYS A 405 26.10 14.28 -12.76
C LYS A 405 27.60 14.06 -12.77
N ILE A 406 28.05 12.81 -12.65
CA ILE A 406 29.46 12.43 -12.74
C ILE A 406 29.96 12.62 -14.16
N ASP A 407 29.24 12.19 -15.20
CA ASP A 407 29.53 12.46 -16.61
C ASP A 407 29.62 13.97 -16.86
N ALA A 408 28.65 14.74 -16.38
CA ALA A 408 28.69 16.20 -16.50
C ALA A 408 29.88 16.84 -15.76
N PHE A 409 30.37 16.20 -14.70
CA PHE A 409 31.54 16.66 -13.94
C PHE A 409 32.86 16.20 -14.55
N VAL A 410 32.90 15.01 -15.16
CA VAL A 410 34.13 14.35 -15.66
C VAL A 410 34.38 14.64 -17.14
N VAL A 411 33.35 14.80 -17.97
CA VAL A 411 33.50 14.70 -19.44
C VAL A 411 33.74 16.02 -20.18
N LEU A 412 33.64 17.24 -19.59
CA LEU A 412 34.02 18.46 -20.35
C LEU A 412 34.60 19.60 -19.49
N PRO A 413 35.94 19.80 -19.52
CA PRO A 413 36.54 21.12 -19.34
C PRO A 413 37.39 21.50 -20.56
N HIS A 414 36.81 21.74 -21.74
CA HIS A 414 37.39 22.67 -22.73
C HIS A 414 36.42 23.01 -23.86
N GLU A 415 35.84 24.21 -23.82
CA GLU A 415 36.14 25.30 -24.77
C GLU A 415 35.21 26.52 -24.50
N SER A 416 35.85 27.66 -24.29
CA SER A 416 35.40 29.05 -24.51
C SER A 416 34.06 29.56 -23.94
N GLY A 417 34.15 30.19 -22.76
CA GLY A 417 33.65 31.56 -22.51
C GLY A 417 32.14 31.83 -22.46
N HIS A 418 31.56 31.81 -21.25
CA HIS A 418 30.64 32.81 -20.64
C HIS A 418 29.92 32.18 -19.42
N PRO A 419 30.10 32.65 -18.17
CA PRO A 419 29.58 31.97 -16.98
C PRO A 419 28.05 32.02 -16.78
N ASP A 420 27.31 32.78 -17.59
CA ASP A 420 25.90 33.09 -17.29
C ASP A 420 24.85 32.30 -18.10
N SER A 421 25.29 31.32 -18.89
CA SER A 421 24.37 30.62 -19.81
C SER A 421 23.59 29.47 -19.17
N TYR A 422 24.14 28.77 -18.15
CA TYR A 422 23.58 27.47 -17.72
C TYR A 422 22.46 27.58 -16.66
N LEU A 423 22.63 28.43 -15.63
CA LEU A 423 21.57 28.71 -14.65
C LEU A 423 20.38 29.43 -15.31
N ASN A 424 20.65 30.30 -16.28
CA ASN A 424 19.62 30.98 -17.05
C ASN A 424 18.96 30.02 -18.05
N LYS A 425 19.68 29.03 -18.63
CA LYS A 425 19.07 27.91 -19.37
C LYS A 425 18.22 27.05 -18.47
N MET A 426 18.60 26.74 -17.23
CA MET A 426 17.81 25.89 -16.34
C MET A 426 16.54 26.61 -15.83
N TYR A 427 16.66 27.90 -15.50
CA TYR A 427 15.52 28.76 -15.15
C TYR A 427 14.59 28.98 -16.36
N LYS A 428 15.14 29.24 -17.55
CA LYS A 428 14.36 29.30 -18.79
C LYS A 428 13.83 27.95 -19.23
N MET A 429 14.45 26.82 -18.95
CA MET A 429 13.97 25.48 -19.35
C MET A 429 12.90 24.96 -18.39
N GLY A 430 12.94 25.36 -17.11
CA GLY A 430 11.84 25.21 -16.16
C GLY A 430 10.64 26.09 -16.52
N LYS A 431 10.86 27.37 -16.87
CA LYS A 431 9.81 28.28 -17.34
C LYS A 431 9.32 27.95 -18.76
N LEU A 432 10.15 27.50 -19.70
CA LEU A 432 9.74 27.06 -21.04
C LEU A 432 9.05 25.70 -21.00
N LYS A 433 9.43 24.76 -20.12
CA LYS A 433 8.62 23.52 -19.94
C LYS A 433 7.27 23.81 -19.29
N ALA A 434 7.14 24.85 -18.47
CA ALA A 434 5.86 25.28 -17.92
C ALA A 434 5.03 26.12 -18.91
N LYS A 435 5.67 27.02 -19.67
CA LYS A 435 4.99 28.00 -20.55
C LYS A 435 4.81 27.51 -22.00
N ALA A 436 5.75 26.75 -22.55
CA ALA A 436 5.66 26.19 -23.91
C ALA A 436 4.85 24.89 -24.00
N LYS A 437 4.71 24.14 -22.89
CA LYS A 437 3.95 22.89 -22.87
C LYS A 437 2.45 23.09 -22.66
N PHE A 438 2.04 24.26 -22.14
CA PHE A 438 0.65 24.59 -21.87
C PHE A 438 0.00 25.46 -22.96
N GLY A 439 0.71 26.45 -23.50
CA GLY A 439 0.13 27.35 -24.52
C GLY A 439 -0.05 26.73 -25.91
N HIS A 440 0.88 25.87 -26.35
CA HIS A 440 0.94 25.43 -27.75
C HIS A 440 0.22 24.09 -28.04
N ARG A 441 -0.29 23.40 -27.01
CA ARG A 441 -1.01 22.10 -27.15
C ARG A 441 -2.53 22.22 -26.99
N LEU A 442 -3.03 23.41 -26.72
CA LEU A 442 -4.44 23.67 -26.40
C LEU A 442 -5.27 24.21 -27.57
N GLY A 443 -4.72 24.22 -28.79
CA GLY A 443 -5.51 24.48 -30.01
C GLY A 443 -5.96 25.94 -30.18
N TRP A 444 -5.27 26.90 -29.58
CA TRP A 444 -5.55 28.32 -29.80
C TRP A 444 -4.63 28.86 -30.89
N SER A 445 -5.21 29.21 -32.03
CA SER A 445 -4.51 29.82 -33.17
C SER A 445 -3.86 31.14 -32.75
N GLU A 446 -2.55 31.25 -32.99
CA GLU A 446 -1.79 32.47 -32.79
C GLU A 446 -2.22 33.48 -33.87
N HIS A 447 -3.07 34.45 -33.53
CA HIS A 447 -3.37 35.58 -34.42
C HIS A 447 -2.10 36.43 -34.54
N LYS A 448 -1.38 36.27 -35.66
CA LYS A 448 -0.33 37.20 -36.07
C LYS A 448 -0.94 38.31 -36.91
N ASP A 449 -0.69 39.55 -36.49
CA ASP A 449 -0.97 40.76 -37.24
C ASP A 449 -0.34 40.70 -38.64
N GLY A 450 -1.15 41.00 -39.66
CA GLY A 450 -0.71 41.10 -41.04
C GLY A 450 -1.89 41.09 -41.99
N ARG A 451 -2.18 42.27 -42.56
CA ARG A 451 -3.23 42.55 -43.55
C ARG A 451 -3.38 41.42 -44.59
N GLU A 452 -4.58 40.87 -44.69
CA GLU A 452 -5.36 40.74 -45.94
C GLU A 452 -6.68 40.01 -45.66
N ARG A 453 -7.76 40.54 -46.23
CA ARG A 453 -9.12 40.04 -46.04
C ARG A 453 -9.33 38.82 -46.92
N HIS A 454 -9.60 37.65 -46.34
CA HIS A 454 -10.48 36.65 -46.95
C HIS A 454 -11.28 35.93 -45.85
N HIS A 455 -12.60 36.05 -45.95
CA HIS A 455 -13.56 35.34 -45.11
C HIS A 455 -13.52 33.83 -45.37
N HIS A 456 -13.35 33.05 -44.31
CA HIS A 456 -13.96 31.73 -44.16
C HIS A 456 -14.31 31.53 -42.68
N PRO A 457 -15.57 31.28 -42.30
CA PRO A 457 -15.92 30.92 -40.94
C PRO A 457 -15.77 29.39 -40.79
N GLU A 458 -14.74 28.93 -40.08
CA GLU A 458 -14.70 27.57 -39.52
C GLU A 458 -14.93 27.64 -38.01
N HIS A 459 -16.18 27.84 -37.61
CA HIS A 459 -16.66 27.46 -36.28
C HIS A 459 -17.57 26.26 -36.47
N GLY A 460 -17.08 25.07 -36.15
CA GLY A 460 -17.92 23.87 -36.06
C GLY A 460 -18.83 24.01 -34.84
N GLU A 461 -20.14 24.03 -35.07
CA GLU A 461 -21.17 23.99 -34.02
C GLU A 461 -20.94 22.76 -33.14
N GLY A 462 -20.75 22.97 -31.85
CA GLY A 462 -20.72 21.87 -30.89
C GLY A 462 -22.13 21.33 -30.69
N VAL A 463 -22.32 20.02 -30.81
CA VAL A 463 -23.58 19.35 -30.50
C VAL A 463 -23.65 19.17 -29.00
N ARG A 464 -24.62 19.83 -28.36
CA ARG A 464 -24.87 19.69 -26.92
C ARG A 464 -25.69 18.43 -26.68
N ASN A 465 -25.18 17.52 -25.85
CA ASN A 465 -25.94 16.37 -25.39
C ASN A 465 -27.07 16.86 -24.46
N PRO A 466 -28.35 16.63 -24.79
CA PRO A 466 -29.49 17.15 -24.02
C PRO A 466 -29.60 16.53 -22.62
N ASP A 467 -29.06 15.32 -22.40
CA ASP A 467 -29.17 14.61 -21.13
C ASP A 467 -28.03 14.94 -20.16
N THR A 468 -26.86 15.32 -20.67
CA THR A 468 -25.64 15.56 -19.86
C THR A 468 -25.14 16.99 -19.91
N GLY A 469 -25.68 17.83 -20.79
CA GLY A 469 -25.30 19.24 -20.96
C GLY A 469 -23.94 19.47 -21.64
N VAL A 470 -23.18 18.39 -21.93
CA VAL A 470 -21.83 18.42 -22.49
C VAL A 470 -21.87 18.85 -23.97
N VAL A 471 -21.01 19.79 -24.34
CA VAL A 471 -20.86 20.28 -25.73
C VAL A 471 -19.74 19.49 -26.42
N HIS A 472 -20.11 18.75 -27.46
CA HIS A 472 -19.19 17.93 -28.24
C HIS A 472 -18.90 18.56 -29.60
N HIS A 473 -17.64 18.71 -29.99
CA HIS A 473 -17.32 19.24 -31.32
C HIS A 473 -17.52 18.18 -32.42
N ASP A 474 -18.15 18.58 -33.52
CA ASP A 474 -18.41 17.72 -34.67
C ASP A 474 -17.09 17.19 -35.30
N HIS A 475 -16.81 15.91 -35.07
CA HIS A 475 -15.57 15.25 -35.49
C HIS A 475 -15.67 14.55 -36.86
N ARG A 476 -16.63 14.90 -37.72
CA ARG A 476 -16.77 14.35 -39.09
C ARG A 476 -15.46 14.28 -39.90
N LYS A 477 -14.49 15.19 -39.65
CA LYS A 477 -13.15 15.16 -40.30
C LYS A 477 -12.17 14.11 -39.72
N ILE A 478 -12.28 13.70 -38.45
CA ILE A 478 -11.44 12.64 -37.84
C ILE A 478 -11.92 11.26 -38.29
N HIS A 479 -13.24 11.10 -38.45
CA HIS A 479 -13.87 9.86 -38.92
C HIS A 479 -13.62 9.56 -40.40
N ARG A 480 -13.12 10.53 -41.18
CA ARG A 480 -12.84 10.38 -42.62
C ARG A 480 -11.69 9.44 -42.98
N ASN A 481 -10.82 9.12 -42.01
CA ASN A 481 -9.68 8.21 -42.20
C ASN A 481 -9.94 6.78 -41.70
N LEU A 482 -11.15 6.47 -41.21
CA LEU A 482 -11.58 5.09 -41.00
C LEU A 482 -11.91 4.49 -42.39
N PRO A 483 -11.49 3.24 -42.68
CA PRO A 483 -11.68 2.65 -43.99
C PRO A 483 -13.18 2.53 -44.27
N HIS A 484 -13.65 3.33 -45.22
CA HIS A 484 -14.98 3.37 -45.82
C HIS A 484 -16.18 3.46 -44.85
N GLU A 485 -16.90 4.58 -44.94
CA GLU A 485 -18.36 4.68 -44.65
C GLU A 485 -19.17 3.76 -45.60
N GLU A 486 -18.82 2.48 -45.70
CA GLU A 486 -19.80 1.47 -46.09
C GLU A 486 -20.65 1.21 -44.86
N GLN A 487 -21.96 1.36 -45.01
CA GLN A 487 -22.95 1.05 -43.98
C GLN A 487 -22.62 -0.32 -43.37
N LEU A 488 -22.13 -0.34 -42.14
CA LEU A 488 -21.82 -1.60 -41.48
C LEU A 488 -23.14 -2.34 -41.29
N THR A 489 -23.28 -3.48 -41.97
CA THR A 489 -24.41 -4.38 -41.74
C THR A 489 -24.36 -4.85 -40.27
N HIS A 490 -25.51 -5.14 -39.68
CA HIS A 490 -25.58 -5.66 -38.30
C HIS A 490 -24.65 -6.88 -38.08
N GLN A 491 -24.52 -7.76 -39.09
CA GLN A 491 -23.58 -8.89 -39.06
C GLN A 491 -22.10 -8.45 -39.06
N ASP A 492 -21.75 -7.38 -39.76
CA ASP A 492 -20.38 -6.85 -39.80
C ASP A 492 -20.00 -6.20 -38.47
N LEU A 493 -20.95 -5.55 -37.79
CA LEU A 493 -20.77 -5.00 -36.45
C LEU A 493 -20.48 -6.12 -35.42
N LEU A 494 -21.29 -7.19 -35.43
CA LEU A 494 -21.08 -8.35 -34.55
C LEU A 494 -19.71 -9.00 -34.78
N TYR A 495 -19.30 -9.15 -36.04
CA TYR A 495 -17.99 -9.70 -36.39
C TYR A 495 -16.84 -8.81 -35.89
N GLN A 496 -16.95 -7.48 -36.06
CA GLN A 496 -15.94 -6.54 -35.58
C GLN A 496 -15.84 -6.53 -34.05
N LEU A 497 -16.97 -6.53 -33.34
CA LEU A 497 -17.00 -6.63 -31.87
C LEU A 497 -16.32 -7.91 -31.39
N ALA A 498 -16.70 -9.07 -31.94
CA ALA A 498 -16.12 -10.37 -31.58
C ALA A 498 -14.61 -10.44 -31.87
N ARG A 499 -14.17 -9.86 -33.00
CA ARG A 499 -12.76 -9.80 -33.39
C ARG A 499 -11.94 -8.94 -32.43
N GLU A 500 -12.41 -7.74 -32.09
CA GLU A 500 -11.71 -6.83 -31.16
C GLU A 500 -11.67 -7.41 -29.74
N ILE A 501 -12.76 -8.01 -29.26
CA ILE A 501 -12.78 -8.73 -27.96
C ILE A 501 -11.72 -9.84 -27.94
N ARG A 502 -11.62 -10.66 -29.00
CA ARG A 502 -10.61 -11.72 -29.08
C ARG A 502 -9.18 -11.18 -29.03
N GLN A 503 -8.91 -10.07 -29.74
CA GLN A 503 -7.58 -9.45 -29.74
C GLN A 503 -7.23 -8.83 -28.39
N LEU A 504 -8.21 -8.21 -27.72
CA LEU A 504 -8.01 -7.62 -26.40
C LEU A 504 -7.88 -8.68 -25.31
N LEU A 505 -8.63 -9.79 -25.37
CA LEU A 505 -8.51 -10.91 -24.43
C LEU A 505 -7.10 -11.52 -24.43
N ALA A 506 -6.48 -11.66 -25.60
CA ALA A 506 -5.08 -12.11 -25.70
C ALA A 506 -4.09 -11.14 -25.02
N LYS A 507 -4.47 -9.86 -24.88
CA LYS A 507 -3.67 -8.80 -24.26
C LYS A 507 -4.00 -8.60 -22.77
N VAL A 508 -5.15 -9.10 -22.28
CA VAL A 508 -5.54 -9.02 -20.85
C VAL A 508 -4.60 -9.83 -19.96
N SER A 509 -3.98 -10.91 -20.47
CA SER A 509 -3.04 -11.72 -19.70
C SER A 509 -1.72 -11.00 -19.40
N ASP A 510 -1.45 -9.86 -20.04
CA ASP A 510 -0.22 -9.11 -19.86
C ASP A 510 -0.33 -8.18 -18.63
N SER A 511 0.46 -8.46 -17.59
CA SER A 511 0.30 -7.89 -16.24
C SER A 511 0.53 -6.38 -16.13
N LYS A 512 1.06 -5.74 -17.18
CA LYS A 512 1.44 -4.31 -17.17
C LYS A 512 0.31 -3.34 -17.50
N GLY A 513 -0.83 -3.79 -18.01
CA GLY A 513 -1.94 -2.93 -18.39
C GLY A 513 -1.59 -1.99 -19.54
N LEU A 514 -2.10 -2.31 -20.74
CA LEU A 514 -1.84 -1.49 -21.93
C LEU A 514 -2.57 -0.15 -21.81
N LYS A 515 -1.85 0.92 -22.14
CA LYS A 515 -2.40 2.27 -22.21
C LYS A 515 -2.66 2.60 -23.67
N TYR A 516 -3.91 2.89 -24.01
CA TYR A 516 -4.29 3.20 -25.39
C TYR A 516 -4.13 4.68 -25.70
N SER A 517 -3.80 4.98 -26.95
CA SER A 517 -3.81 6.35 -27.48
C SER A 517 -5.24 6.91 -27.54
N TYR A 518 -5.36 8.24 -27.69
CA TYR A 518 -6.66 8.88 -27.87
C TYR A 518 -7.41 8.31 -29.09
N GLU A 519 -6.69 8.04 -30.18
CA GLU A 519 -7.25 7.56 -31.44
C GLU A 519 -7.80 6.13 -31.29
N GLU A 520 -7.08 5.25 -30.60
CA GLU A 520 -7.57 3.91 -30.26
C GLU A 520 -8.80 3.98 -29.34
N TRP A 521 -8.78 4.86 -28.33
CA TRP A 521 -9.93 5.10 -27.45
C TRP A 521 -11.17 5.57 -28.23
N THR A 522 -11.01 6.48 -29.19
CA THR A 522 -12.11 6.92 -30.05
C THR A 522 -12.66 5.80 -30.92
N LYS A 523 -11.80 4.88 -31.40
CA LYS A 523 -12.25 3.69 -32.15
C LYS A 523 -13.12 2.78 -31.27
N PHE A 524 -12.73 2.56 -30.01
CA PHE A 524 -13.52 1.74 -29.09
C PHE A 524 -14.84 2.41 -28.70
N ILE A 525 -14.85 3.72 -28.44
CA ILE A 525 -16.07 4.48 -28.14
C ILE A 525 -17.03 4.46 -29.33
N HIS A 526 -16.51 4.59 -30.55
CA HIS A 526 -17.30 4.46 -31.76
C HIS A 526 -17.97 3.09 -31.85
N LEU A 527 -17.22 1.99 -31.64
CA LEU A 527 -17.80 0.64 -31.63
C LEU A 527 -18.84 0.41 -30.53
N LEU A 528 -18.70 1.07 -29.37
CA LEU A 528 -19.66 0.97 -28.27
C LEU A 528 -20.96 1.71 -28.57
N ASN A 529 -20.87 2.90 -29.18
CA ASN A 529 -22.01 3.80 -29.39
C ASN A 529 -22.57 3.77 -30.82
N TYR A 530 -22.04 2.90 -31.68
CA TYR A 530 -22.55 2.72 -33.04
C TYR A 530 -23.96 2.12 -33.00
N ASP A 531 -24.90 2.83 -33.64
CA ASP A 531 -26.29 2.42 -33.83
C ASP A 531 -26.58 2.34 -35.32
N ALA A 532 -26.70 1.12 -35.85
CA ALA A 532 -26.96 0.87 -37.27
C ALA A 532 -28.33 1.42 -37.73
N SER A 533 -29.26 1.70 -36.81
CA SER A 533 -30.59 2.24 -37.10
C SER A 533 -30.61 3.76 -37.26
N LYS A 534 -29.59 4.49 -36.80
CA LYS A 534 -29.58 5.96 -36.76
C LYS A 534 -28.48 6.53 -37.66
N LYS A 535 -28.87 7.04 -38.83
CA LYS A 535 -27.97 7.48 -39.91
C LYS A 535 -27.07 8.69 -39.58
N ASP A 536 -27.40 9.49 -38.57
CA ASP A 536 -26.71 10.77 -38.28
C ASP A 536 -26.23 10.93 -36.83
N HIS A 537 -26.18 9.86 -36.04
CA HIS A 537 -25.73 9.98 -34.65
C HIS A 537 -24.20 9.96 -34.53
N ILE A 538 -23.63 11.10 -34.17
CA ILE A 538 -22.23 11.20 -33.76
C ILE A 538 -22.09 10.35 -32.48
N SER A 539 -21.28 9.29 -32.56
CA SER A 539 -21.02 8.36 -31.46
C SER A 539 -20.11 9.02 -30.41
N VAL A 540 -20.62 9.95 -29.62
CA VAL A 540 -19.80 10.66 -28.62
C VAL A 540 -19.83 9.94 -27.28
N ALA A 541 -18.72 10.01 -26.54
CA ALA A 541 -18.69 9.57 -25.16
C ALA A 541 -19.69 10.41 -24.34
N SER A 542 -20.53 9.75 -23.53
CA SER A 542 -21.50 10.46 -22.68
C SER A 542 -20.86 11.16 -21.47
N TRP A 543 -19.53 11.13 -21.35
CA TRP A 543 -18.76 11.59 -20.19
C TRP A 543 -17.59 12.48 -20.63
N SER A 544 -17.20 13.42 -19.76
CA SER A 544 -15.91 14.12 -19.90
C SER A 544 -14.76 13.21 -19.47
N TRP A 545 -13.61 13.32 -20.14
CA TRP A 545 -12.41 12.54 -19.78
C TRP A 545 -11.86 12.90 -18.41
N LEU A 546 -12.18 14.09 -17.92
CA LEU A 546 -11.77 14.56 -16.61
C LEU A 546 -12.71 14.05 -15.53
N ASP A 547 -14.00 13.84 -15.82
CA ASP A 547 -15.01 13.50 -14.83
C ASP A 547 -14.74 12.17 -14.08
N ASP A 548 -15.31 12.03 -12.88
CA ASP A 548 -15.14 10.84 -12.04
C ASP A 548 -15.75 9.58 -12.68
N SER A 549 -16.68 9.76 -13.61
CA SER A 549 -17.29 8.72 -14.45
C SER A 549 -16.34 8.19 -15.54
N SER A 550 -15.24 8.90 -15.82
CA SER A 550 -14.28 8.58 -16.89
C SER A 550 -13.63 7.20 -16.70
N PRO A 551 -13.47 6.43 -17.78
CA PRO A 551 -12.75 5.15 -17.75
C PRO A 551 -11.28 5.32 -17.37
N LEU A 552 -10.69 6.51 -17.57
CA LEU A 552 -9.32 6.82 -17.15
C LEU A 552 -9.19 7.06 -15.65
N PHE A 553 -10.29 7.35 -14.96
CA PHE A 553 -10.30 7.57 -13.51
C PHE A 553 -10.51 6.27 -12.73
N ARG A 554 -11.29 5.33 -13.29
CA ARG A 554 -11.53 4.03 -12.67
C ARG A 554 -10.22 3.23 -12.61
N GLY A 555 -9.80 2.80 -11.42
CA GLY A 555 -8.59 2.02 -11.19
C GLY A 555 -8.59 0.58 -11.74
N LYS A 556 -9.40 0.29 -12.77
CA LYS A 556 -9.36 -0.94 -13.57
C LYS A 556 -8.36 -0.77 -14.71
N ASN A 557 -7.81 -1.88 -15.21
CA ASN A 557 -6.95 -1.85 -16.39
C ASN A 557 -7.78 -1.41 -17.61
N GLU A 558 -7.24 -0.55 -18.49
CA GLU A 558 -7.99 -0.02 -19.64
C GLU A 558 -8.49 -1.14 -20.56
N THR A 559 -7.62 -2.13 -20.82
CA THR A 559 -7.98 -3.31 -21.63
C THR A 559 -9.12 -4.10 -21.02
N GLU A 560 -9.11 -4.29 -19.70
CA GLU A 560 -10.16 -5.02 -18.98
C GLU A 560 -11.50 -4.27 -19.04
N TRP A 561 -11.47 -2.95 -18.86
CA TRP A 561 -12.67 -2.11 -18.98
C TRP A 561 -13.25 -2.14 -20.40
N ILE A 562 -12.40 -2.07 -21.43
CA ILE A 562 -12.85 -2.10 -22.83
C ILE A 562 -13.45 -3.46 -23.17
N VAL A 563 -12.81 -4.57 -22.77
CA VAL A 563 -13.34 -5.93 -23.00
C VAL A 563 -14.70 -6.11 -22.35
N GLU A 564 -14.85 -5.70 -21.09
CA GLU A 564 -16.12 -5.77 -20.33
C GLU A 564 -17.24 -4.99 -21.03
N ARG A 565 -16.95 -3.80 -21.54
CA ARG A 565 -17.94 -2.97 -22.24
C ARG A 565 -18.29 -3.51 -23.63
N LEU A 566 -17.30 -3.95 -24.40
CA LEU A 566 -17.53 -4.53 -25.72
C LEU A 566 -18.31 -5.84 -25.62
N SER A 567 -18.06 -6.66 -24.58
CA SER A 567 -18.81 -7.90 -24.36
C SER A 567 -20.27 -7.64 -24.01
N LEU A 568 -20.54 -6.62 -23.18
CA LEU A 568 -21.92 -6.22 -22.86
C LEU A 568 -22.65 -5.71 -24.11
N ARG A 569 -21.98 -4.88 -24.93
CA ARG A 569 -22.55 -4.41 -26.18
C ARG A 569 -22.84 -5.55 -27.15
N LEU A 570 -21.93 -6.51 -27.25
CA LEU A 570 -22.13 -7.71 -28.07
C LEU A 570 -23.34 -8.53 -27.56
N GLU A 571 -23.53 -8.64 -26.25
CA GLU A 571 -24.67 -9.35 -25.67
C GLU A 571 -25.99 -8.63 -25.95
N GLU A 572 -26.01 -7.29 -25.94
CA GLU A 572 -27.18 -6.48 -26.29
C GLU A 572 -27.58 -6.65 -27.76
N GLU A 573 -26.63 -6.65 -28.68
CA GLU A 573 -26.89 -6.82 -30.13
C GLU A 573 -27.21 -8.29 -30.52
N LEU A 574 -26.94 -9.25 -29.63
CA LEU A 574 -27.30 -10.66 -29.81
C LEU A 574 -28.69 -11.00 -29.27
N LYS A 575 -29.29 -10.13 -28.43
CA LYS A 575 -30.65 -10.27 -27.89
C LYS A 575 -31.68 -9.70 -28.84
#